data_AF-A0A1S4E536-F1
#
_entry.id   AF-A0A1S4E536-F1
#
_cell.length_a   1.000
_cell.length_b   1.000
_cell.length_c   1.000
_cell.angle_alpha   90.00
_cell.angle_beta   90.00
_cell.angle_gamma   90.00
#
_symmetry.space_group_name_H-M   'P 1'
#
loop_
_entity.id
_entity.type
_entity.pdbx_description
1 polymer ?
#
loop_
_entity_poly.entity_id
_entity_poly.type
_entity_poly.pdbx_seq_one_letter_code
_entity_poly.pdbx_strand_id
1 'polypeptide(L)'
;MASLFLTLLLSVRRLHNQQHPGGIFGGYTQISPADATNYTLYLWDNFLGGESSSRPLGDAVVDGIDFAYTWELTANEGDILATVARALMKYNEQSKSRTYSSTSIECSFPNESIQPALNTGAFDYVWVQFYDNSNCGYSGDGLENLLDNWNKWREINVRQVFLVLLADPDVPPTSGYIPPDVFINQ
;
A
#
# COMPACT_ATOMS: atom_id res chain seq x y z
N MET A 1 -4.12 4.77 -24.56
CA MET A 1 -2.71 4.90 -24.11
C MET A 1 -2.68 4.43 -22.67
N ALA A 2 -2.18 3.22 -22.40
CA ALA A 2 -1.95 2.78 -21.03
C ALA A 2 -0.74 3.56 -20.53
N SER A 3 -0.95 4.50 -19.61
CA SER A 3 0.15 5.14 -18.89
C SER A 3 0.74 4.06 -17.97
N LEU A 4 1.97 3.60 -18.25
CA LEU A 4 2.71 2.83 -17.26
C LEU A 4 3.03 3.79 -16.11
N PHE A 5 2.41 3.59 -14.95
CA PHE A 5 2.85 4.22 -13.72
C PHE A 5 3.99 3.37 -13.17
N LEU A 6 5.20 3.92 -13.13
CA LEU A 6 6.31 3.30 -12.42
C LEU A 6 6.17 3.68 -10.95
N THR A 7 5.48 2.85 -10.19
CA THR A 7 5.32 3.02 -8.74
C THR A 7 6.37 2.19 -8.01
N LEU A 8 7.12 2.80 -7.08
CA LEU A 8 8.01 2.06 -6.19
C LEU A 8 7.16 1.33 -5.14
N LEU A 9 7.18 0.00 -5.18
CA LEU A 9 6.51 -0.83 -4.18
C LEU A 9 7.39 -0.96 -2.94
N LEU A 10 6.99 -0.32 -1.84
CA LEU A 10 7.61 -0.50 -0.53
C LEU A 10 6.84 -1.58 0.22
N SER A 11 7.29 -2.83 0.09
CA SER A 11 6.81 -3.91 0.96
C SER A 11 7.38 -3.68 2.35
N VAL A 12 6.49 -3.38 3.30
CA VAL A 12 6.83 -3.56 4.70
C VAL A 12 6.81 -5.08 4.93
N ARG A 13 7.78 -5.66 5.64
CA ARG A 13 7.68 -7.03 6.20
C ARG A 13 7.85 -7.04 7.73
N ARG A 14 6.87 -7.57 8.48
CA ARG A 14 6.99 -7.88 9.91
C ARG A 14 7.59 -9.28 10.01
N LEU A 15 8.91 -9.34 10.16
CA LEU A 15 9.60 -10.60 10.39
C LEU A 15 9.61 -10.89 11.88
N HIS A 16 8.85 -11.90 12.31
CA HIS A 16 9.13 -12.55 13.59
C HIS A 16 10.54 -13.18 13.48
N ASN A 17 11.54 -12.55 14.11
CA ASN A 17 12.95 -12.98 14.27
C ASN A 17 14.00 -12.68 13.18
N GLN A 18 13.82 -11.71 12.28
CA GLN A 18 14.94 -11.24 11.44
C GLN A 18 14.86 -9.72 11.23
N GLN A 19 15.86 -8.96 11.68
CA GLN A 19 16.06 -7.56 11.29
C GLN A 19 16.53 -7.52 9.83
N HIS A 20 15.64 -7.12 8.92
CA HIS A 20 16.03 -6.76 7.56
C HIS A 20 15.93 -5.25 7.36
N PRO A 21 16.96 -4.61 6.78
CA PRO A 21 16.96 -3.18 6.46
C PRO A 21 16.20 -2.97 5.14
N GLY A 22 14.87 -2.90 5.18
CA GLY A 22 14.09 -2.65 3.98
C GLY A 22 12.59 -2.59 4.25
N GLY A 23 12.05 -1.38 4.22
CA GLY A 23 10.66 -1.04 4.56
C GLY A 23 10.64 0.06 5.62
N ILE A 24 9.54 0.83 5.73
CA ILE A 24 9.38 1.90 6.74
C ILE A 24 9.77 1.40 8.14
N PHE A 25 9.55 0.11 8.42
CA PHE A 25 9.70 -0.49 9.74
C PHE A 25 11.00 -1.21 10.00
N GLY A 26 11.88 -1.48 9.02
CA GLY A 26 13.29 -1.89 9.23
C GLY A 26 13.66 -2.86 10.38
N GLY A 27 12.74 -3.67 10.91
CA GLY A 27 12.92 -4.43 12.15
C GLY A 27 12.85 -3.62 13.47
N TYR A 28 12.43 -2.35 13.43
CA TYR A 28 12.15 -1.50 14.57
C TYR A 28 10.76 -1.79 15.14
N THR A 29 10.69 -1.96 16.47
CA THR A 29 9.42 -2.15 17.20
C THR A 29 8.67 -0.84 17.44
N GLN A 30 9.32 0.31 17.27
CA GLN A 30 8.74 1.65 17.35
C GLN A 30 9.47 2.60 16.38
N ILE A 31 8.71 3.36 15.60
CA ILE A 31 9.20 4.46 14.75
C ILE A 31 8.61 5.75 15.32
N SER A 32 9.44 6.76 15.55
CA SER A 32 8.93 8.07 15.95
C SER A 32 8.38 8.86 14.75
N PRO A 33 7.48 9.83 14.96
CA PRO A 33 7.07 10.73 13.87
C PRO A 33 8.23 11.45 13.17
N ALA A 34 9.33 11.72 13.90
CA ALA A 34 10.54 12.30 13.33
C ALA A 34 11.26 11.32 12.40
N ASP A 35 11.38 10.04 12.79
CA ASP A 35 11.96 9.00 11.95
C ASP A 35 11.13 8.78 10.68
N ALA A 36 9.80 8.77 10.81
CA ALA A 36 8.89 8.69 9.67
C ALA A 36 9.06 9.86 8.70
N THR A 37 9.27 11.07 9.22
CA THR A 37 9.53 12.26 8.41
C THR A 37 10.88 12.17 7.69
N ASN A 38 11.94 11.76 8.39
CA ASN A 38 13.27 11.56 7.81
C ASN A 38 13.26 10.46 6.73
N TYR A 39 12.53 9.38 6.96
CA TYR A 39 12.35 8.33 5.96
C TYR A 39 11.61 8.85 4.72
N THR A 40 10.61 9.72 4.92
CA THR A 40 9.90 10.34 3.81
C THR A 40 10.81 11.26 3.00
N LEU A 41 11.69 12.04 3.65
CA LEU A 41 12.71 12.83 2.96
C LEU A 41 13.66 11.94 2.15
N TYR A 42 14.11 10.82 2.73
CA TYR A 42 14.93 9.85 2.00
C TYR A 42 14.24 9.34 0.72
N LEU A 43 12.95 8.97 0.81
CA LEU A 43 12.18 8.56 -0.37
C LEU A 43 12.08 9.67 -1.40
N TRP A 44 11.84 10.90 -0.95
CA TRP A 44 11.74 12.07 -1.79
C TRP A 44 13.03 12.32 -2.58
N ASP A 45 14.17 12.34 -1.90
CA ASP A 45 15.49 12.66 -2.47
C ASP A 45 16.06 11.56 -3.35
N ASN A 46 15.72 10.30 -3.07
CA ASN A 46 16.34 9.15 -3.75
C ASN A 46 15.49 8.52 -4.84
N PHE A 47 14.17 8.71 -4.83
CA PHE A 47 13.26 8.07 -5.79
C PHE A 47 12.28 9.04 -6.46
N LEU A 48 11.91 10.14 -5.78
CA LEU A 48 10.93 11.11 -6.29
C LEU A 48 11.63 12.39 -6.76
N GLY A 49 10.97 13.54 -6.60
CA GLY A 49 11.39 14.84 -7.13
C GLY A 49 12.46 15.58 -6.32
N GLY A 50 13.05 14.97 -5.30
CA GLY A 50 14.18 15.53 -4.59
C GLY A 50 15.52 15.20 -5.27
N GLU A 51 16.62 15.57 -4.63
CA GLU A 51 17.98 15.42 -5.17
C GLU A 51 18.87 14.59 -4.24
N SER A 52 19.62 13.65 -4.82
CA SER A 52 20.59 12.82 -4.11
C SER A 52 21.74 12.49 -5.06
N SER A 53 22.98 12.49 -4.55
CA SER A 53 24.17 12.13 -5.32
C SER A 53 24.30 10.61 -5.56
N SER A 54 23.47 9.79 -4.92
CA SER A 54 23.54 8.33 -4.97
C SER A 54 22.15 7.70 -5.05
N ARG A 55 21.36 8.09 -6.06
CA ARG A 55 20.03 7.53 -6.29
C ARG A 55 20.12 6.04 -6.64
N PRO A 56 19.41 5.14 -5.94
CA PRO A 56 19.51 3.70 -6.18
C PRO A 56 19.08 3.25 -7.58
N LEU A 57 18.16 3.97 -8.21
CA LEU A 57 17.67 3.70 -9.57
C LEU A 57 18.30 4.65 -10.62
N GLY A 58 19.44 5.27 -10.27
CA GLY A 58 20.06 6.32 -11.09
C GLY A 58 19.16 7.56 -11.21
N ASP A 59 19.19 8.21 -12.37
CA ASP A 59 18.46 9.47 -12.60
C ASP A 59 16.94 9.29 -12.78
N ALA A 60 16.43 8.05 -12.66
CA ALA A 60 15.01 7.79 -12.75
C ALA A 60 14.25 8.47 -11.60
N VAL A 61 13.14 9.13 -11.95
CA VAL A 61 12.14 9.65 -11.01
C VAL A 61 10.91 8.78 -11.17
N VAL A 62 10.52 8.08 -10.10
CA VAL A 62 9.32 7.23 -10.10
C VAL A 62 8.07 8.10 -9.98
N ASP A 63 6.94 7.62 -10.52
CA ASP A 63 5.69 8.38 -10.52
C ASP A 63 5.06 8.45 -9.12
N GLY A 64 5.38 7.50 -8.25
CA GLY A 64 4.77 7.41 -6.93
C GLY A 64 5.34 6.32 -6.04
N ILE A 65 4.84 6.29 -4.82
CA ILE A 65 5.18 5.31 -3.79
C ILE A 65 3.94 4.52 -3.39
N ASP A 66 4.03 3.20 -3.40
CA ASP A 66 3.03 2.32 -2.78
C ASP A 66 3.54 1.79 -1.44
N PHE A 67 2.79 2.04 -0.37
CA PHE A 67 3.04 1.46 0.94
C PHE A 67 2.28 0.14 1.08
N ALA A 68 2.97 -0.96 0.78
CA ALA A 68 2.38 -2.28 0.74
C ALA A 68 2.53 -3.01 2.07
N TYR A 69 1.38 -3.25 2.71
CA TYR A 69 1.25 -4.09 3.90
C TYR A 69 0.63 -5.42 3.52
N THR A 70 1.26 -6.51 3.93
CA THR A 70 0.79 -7.88 3.65
C THR A 70 0.22 -8.56 4.90
N TRP A 71 -0.17 -7.78 5.90
CA TRP A 71 -0.84 -8.21 7.14
C TRP A 71 -1.64 -7.05 7.73
N GLU A 72 -2.41 -7.35 8.77
CA GLU A 72 -3.19 -6.36 9.51
C GLU A 72 -2.31 -5.31 10.20
N LEU A 73 -2.46 -4.05 9.79
CA LEU A 73 -1.83 -2.92 10.46
C LEU A 73 -2.23 -2.86 11.94
N THR A 74 -1.26 -2.60 12.82
CA THR A 74 -1.55 -2.12 14.18
C THR A 74 -1.90 -0.64 14.16
N ALA A 75 -2.62 -0.16 15.19
CA ALA A 75 -2.97 1.25 15.32
C ALA A 75 -1.75 2.19 15.22
N ASN A 76 -0.63 1.83 15.87
CA ASN A 76 0.60 2.61 15.81
C ASN A 76 1.22 2.64 14.40
N GLU A 77 1.20 1.51 13.67
CA GLU A 77 1.68 1.47 12.27
C GLU A 77 0.80 2.34 11.37
N GLY A 78 -0.50 2.41 11.64
CA GLY A 78 -1.45 3.33 11.02
C GLY A 78 -1.12 4.81 11.23
N ASP A 79 -0.84 5.21 12.46
CA ASP A 79 -0.45 6.59 12.80
C ASP A 79 0.88 7.00 12.16
N ILE A 80 1.83 6.07 12.09
CA ILE A 80 3.10 6.27 11.38
C ILE A 80 2.84 6.46 9.89
N LEU A 81 2.02 5.61 9.28
CA LEU A 81 1.67 5.75 7.86
C LEU A 81 0.98 7.09 7.59
N ALA A 82 0.09 7.54 8.48
CA ALA A 82 -0.51 8.88 8.39
C ALA A 82 0.54 10.00 8.45
N THR A 83 1.59 9.83 9.25
CA THR A 83 2.71 10.79 9.34
C THR A 83 3.50 10.83 8.03
N VAL A 84 3.84 9.67 7.47
CA VAL A 84 4.52 9.55 6.18
C VAL A 84 3.67 10.17 5.06
N ALA A 85 2.39 9.85 5.00
CA ALA A 85 1.48 10.34 3.99
C ALA A 85 1.34 11.88 4.01
N ARG A 86 1.23 12.49 5.21
CA ARG A 86 1.24 13.95 5.38
C ARG A 86 2.56 14.58 4.94
N ALA A 87 3.69 13.95 5.25
CA ALA A 87 4.99 14.46 4.85
C ALA A 87 5.15 14.42 3.32
N LEU A 88 4.78 13.31 2.67
CA LEU A 88 4.79 13.21 1.20
C LEU A 88 3.90 14.25 0.54
N MET A 89 2.69 14.47 1.07
CA MET A 89 1.78 15.48 0.55
C MET A 89 2.41 16.89 0.56
N LYS A 90 3.12 17.27 1.63
CA LYS A 90 3.83 18.55 1.71
C LYS A 90 4.94 18.69 0.68
N TYR A 91 5.69 17.64 0.40
CA TYR A 91 6.70 17.66 -0.66
C TYR A 91 6.06 17.79 -2.05
N ASN A 92 4.96 17.07 -2.28
CA ASN A 92 4.21 17.13 -3.52
C ASN A 92 3.64 18.53 -3.80
N GLU A 93 3.12 19.22 -2.77
CA GLU A 93 2.64 20.61 -2.86
C GLU A 93 3.73 21.62 -3.26
N GLN A 94 4.99 21.34 -2.90
CA GLN A 94 6.14 22.20 -3.21
C GLN A 94 6.81 21.85 -4.54
N SER A 95 6.45 20.70 -5.13
CA SER A 95 7.01 20.19 -6.36
C SER A 95 6.31 20.77 -7.59
N LYS A 96 7.05 20.87 -8.70
CA LYS A 96 6.50 21.22 -10.02
C LYS A 96 5.83 20.04 -10.73
N SER A 97 6.10 18.82 -10.25
CA SER A 97 5.61 17.57 -10.81
C SER A 97 4.81 16.82 -9.76
N ARG A 98 3.64 16.33 -10.18
CA ARG A 98 2.77 15.53 -9.32
C ARG A 98 3.40 14.16 -9.08
N THR A 99 3.49 13.79 -7.81
CA THR A 99 3.78 12.42 -7.35
C THR A 99 2.47 11.77 -6.89
N TYR A 100 2.33 10.47 -7.12
CA TYR A 100 1.21 9.66 -6.64
C TYR A 100 1.57 8.93 -5.34
N SER A 101 0.60 8.83 -4.43
CA SER A 101 0.75 8.01 -3.23
C SER A 101 -0.33 6.93 -3.22
N SER A 102 0.06 5.69 -2.91
CA SER A 102 -0.88 4.60 -2.72
C SER A 102 -0.54 3.74 -1.51
N THR A 103 -1.50 2.93 -1.09
CA THR A 103 -1.29 1.91 -0.06
C THR A 103 -1.95 0.60 -0.47
N SER A 104 -1.29 -0.51 -0.17
CA SER A 104 -1.86 -1.84 -0.29
C SER A 104 -2.19 -2.41 1.09
N ILE A 105 -3.42 -2.89 1.29
CA ILE A 105 -3.94 -3.38 2.58
C ILE A 105 -4.80 -4.64 2.42
N GLU A 106 -5.01 -5.41 3.48
CA GLU A 106 -5.90 -6.57 3.48
C GLU A 106 -7.39 -6.22 3.30
N CYS A 107 -8.20 -7.20 2.87
CA CYS A 107 -9.61 -6.99 2.53
C CYS A 107 -10.56 -6.70 3.70
N SER A 108 -10.15 -6.89 4.95
CA SER A 108 -11.03 -6.72 6.11
C SER A 108 -11.61 -5.30 6.17
N PHE A 109 -12.94 -5.17 6.26
CA PHE A 109 -13.61 -3.89 6.42
C PHE A 109 -14.56 -3.86 7.63
N PRO A 110 -14.52 -2.83 8.51
CA PRO A 110 -13.61 -1.69 8.45
C PRO A 110 -12.19 -2.08 8.87
N ASN A 111 -11.19 -1.50 8.22
CA ASN A 111 -9.82 -1.53 8.71
C ASN A 111 -9.58 -0.25 9.54
N GLU A 112 -9.68 -0.35 10.87
CA GLU A 112 -9.57 0.82 11.75
C GLU A 112 -8.14 1.38 11.77
N SER A 113 -7.14 0.51 11.71
CA SER A 113 -5.73 0.90 11.76
C SER A 113 -5.29 1.74 10.56
N ILE A 114 -5.87 1.58 9.37
CA ILE A 114 -5.54 2.43 8.21
C ILE A 114 -6.29 3.78 8.22
N GLN A 115 -7.37 3.93 9.00
CA GLN A 115 -8.21 5.14 8.98
C GLN A 115 -7.43 6.44 9.23
N PRO A 116 -6.49 6.53 10.20
CA PRO A 116 -5.71 7.74 10.40
C PRO A 116 -4.98 8.19 9.13
N ALA A 117 -4.51 7.22 8.33
CA ALA A 117 -3.78 7.47 7.10
C ALA A 117 -4.71 7.84 5.94
N LEU A 118 -5.85 7.15 5.78
CA LEU A 118 -6.87 7.51 4.78
C LEU A 118 -7.44 8.93 5.03
N ASN A 119 -7.70 9.27 6.29
CA ASN A 119 -8.24 10.56 6.69
C ASN A 119 -7.28 11.74 6.43
N THR A 120 -6.02 11.47 6.08
CA THR A 120 -5.10 12.53 5.63
C THR A 120 -5.48 13.10 4.26
N GLY A 121 -6.21 12.33 3.45
CA GLY A 121 -6.50 12.67 2.05
C GLY A 121 -5.27 12.60 1.13
N ALA A 122 -4.16 12.04 1.60
CA ALA A 122 -2.90 12.03 0.87
C ALA A 122 -2.74 10.85 -0.11
N PHE A 123 -3.62 9.84 -0.05
CA PHE A 123 -3.60 8.69 -0.96
C PHE A 123 -4.47 8.93 -2.20
N ASP A 124 -3.86 8.78 -3.38
CA ASP A 124 -4.59 8.72 -4.65
C ASP A 124 -5.25 7.34 -4.81
N TYR A 125 -4.52 6.27 -4.47
CA TYR A 125 -4.94 4.90 -4.75
C TYR A 125 -4.89 4.00 -3.52
N VAL A 126 -5.87 3.09 -3.42
CA VAL A 126 -5.88 2.02 -2.40
C VAL A 126 -6.02 0.68 -3.10
N TRP A 127 -5.09 -0.23 -2.82
CA TRP A 127 -5.04 -1.57 -3.40
C TRP A 127 -5.46 -2.59 -2.32
N VAL A 128 -6.66 -3.15 -2.45
CA VAL A 128 -7.22 -4.04 -1.43
C VAL A 128 -6.94 -5.49 -1.81
N GLN A 129 -6.25 -6.22 -0.94
CA GLN A 129 -5.80 -7.60 -1.12
C GLN A 129 -6.90 -8.58 -0.71
N PHE A 130 -7.52 -9.23 -1.70
CA PHE A 130 -8.62 -10.20 -1.52
C PHE A 130 -8.13 -11.66 -1.52
N TYR A 131 -6.96 -11.89 -0.93
CA TYR A 131 -6.34 -13.20 -0.76
C TYR A 131 -5.89 -13.40 0.69
N ASP A 132 -5.56 -14.63 1.07
CA ASP A 132 -5.06 -15.01 2.41
C ASP A 132 -5.98 -14.67 3.61
N ASN A 133 -7.23 -14.30 3.35
CA ASN A 133 -8.25 -14.08 4.37
C ASN A 133 -9.65 -14.44 3.82
N SER A 134 -10.17 -15.62 4.17
CA SER A 134 -11.46 -16.12 3.67
C SER A 134 -12.69 -15.37 4.22
N ASN A 135 -12.53 -14.56 5.28
CA ASN A 135 -13.64 -13.77 5.84
C ASN A 135 -13.97 -12.55 4.98
N CYS A 136 -13.05 -12.11 4.13
CA CYS A 136 -13.25 -10.96 3.24
C CYS A 136 -12.80 -11.19 1.81
N GLY A 137 -12.08 -12.28 1.52
CA GLY A 137 -11.63 -12.69 0.19
C GLY A 137 -12.41 -13.90 -0.35
N TYR A 138 -11.88 -14.50 -1.39
CA TYR A 138 -12.46 -15.71 -1.98
C TYR A 138 -12.07 -16.96 -1.18
N SER A 139 -13.04 -17.80 -0.83
CA SER A 139 -12.84 -19.01 -0.02
C SER A 139 -12.98 -20.33 -0.80
N GLY A 140 -13.23 -20.27 -2.12
CA GLY A 140 -13.56 -21.45 -2.93
C GLY A 140 -15.06 -21.77 -3.01
N ASP A 141 -15.83 -21.39 -1.99
CA ASP A 141 -17.26 -21.73 -1.86
C ASP A 141 -18.21 -20.62 -2.38
N GLY A 142 -17.68 -19.47 -2.79
CA GLY A 142 -18.48 -18.34 -3.30
C GLY A 142 -17.75 -17.01 -3.24
N LEU A 143 -18.32 -15.98 -3.88
CA LEU A 143 -17.77 -14.62 -3.94
C LEU A 143 -18.44 -13.65 -2.95
N GLU A 144 -19.37 -14.12 -2.12
CA GLU A 144 -20.20 -13.30 -1.22
C GLU A 144 -19.34 -12.42 -0.30
N ASN A 145 -18.41 -13.01 0.46
CA ASN A 145 -17.52 -12.27 1.36
C ASN A 145 -16.66 -11.23 0.62
N LEU A 146 -16.16 -11.57 -0.56
CA LEU A 146 -15.38 -10.67 -1.41
C LEU A 146 -16.23 -9.48 -1.87
N LEU A 147 -17.42 -9.75 -2.44
CA LEU A 147 -18.30 -8.73 -2.97
C LEU A 147 -18.83 -7.80 -1.85
N ASP A 148 -19.17 -8.36 -0.68
CA ASP A 148 -19.62 -7.59 0.48
C ASP A 148 -18.55 -6.63 1.00
N ASN A 149 -17.29 -7.05 1.05
CA ASN A 149 -16.19 -6.18 1.47
C ASN A 149 -15.79 -5.21 0.35
N TRP A 150 -15.78 -5.65 -0.91
CA TRP A 150 -15.54 -4.78 -2.06
C TRP A 150 -16.54 -3.62 -2.13
N ASN A 151 -17.83 -3.90 -1.90
CA ASN A 151 -18.88 -2.90 -1.88
C ASN A 151 -18.71 -1.84 -0.78
N LYS A 152 -17.99 -2.16 0.30
CA LYS A 152 -17.63 -1.19 1.34
C LYS A 152 -16.38 -0.41 0.97
N TRP A 153 -15.35 -1.11 0.49
CA TRP A 153 -14.08 -0.51 0.09
C TRP A 153 -14.22 0.50 -1.05
N ARG A 154 -15.09 0.23 -2.05
CA ARG A 154 -15.31 1.12 -3.19
C ARG A 154 -15.94 2.47 -2.84
N GLU A 155 -16.48 2.61 -1.63
CA GLU A 155 -17.16 3.82 -1.15
C GLU A 155 -16.23 4.75 -0.33
N ILE A 156 -14.97 4.36 -0.11
CA ILE A 156 -14.02 5.24 0.60
C ILE A 156 -13.66 6.45 -0.26
N ASN A 157 -13.32 7.56 0.41
CA ASN A 157 -12.97 8.81 -0.27
C ASN A 157 -11.50 8.84 -0.74
N VAL A 158 -11.21 8.15 -1.84
CA VAL A 158 -9.94 8.21 -2.57
C VAL A 158 -10.20 8.31 -4.07
N ARG A 159 -9.17 8.60 -4.89
CA ARG A 159 -9.37 8.76 -6.33
C ARG A 159 -9.75 7.45 -7.02
N GLN A 160 -9.13 6.33 -6.64
CA GLN A 160 -9.48 5.01 -7.18
C GLN A 160 -9.11 3.90 -6.18
N VAL A 161 -10.00 2.94 -6.05
CA VAL A 161 -9.75 1.69 -5.32
C VAL A 161 -9.53 0.57 -6.34
N PHE A 162 -8.53 -0.28 -6.08
CA PHE A 162 -8.16 -1.42 -6.89
C PHE A 162 -8.38 -2.72 -6.12
N LEU A 163 -8.87 -3.73 -6.83
CA LEU A 163 -9.02 -5.09 -6.35
C LEU A 163 -7.74 -5.87 -6.70
N VAL A 164 -7.03 -6.36 -5.69
CA VAL A 164 -5.81 -7.15 -5.87
C VAL A 164 -6.13 -8.64 -5.69
N LEU A 165 -5.81 -9.42 -6.71
CA LEU A 165 -6.01 -10.87 -6.78
C LEU A 165 -4.69 -11.57 -7.05
N LEU A 166 -4.66 -12.88 -6.75
CA LEU A 166 -3.55 -13.75 -7.12
C LEU A 166 -3.64 -14.09 -8.60
N ALA A 167 -2.52 -13.97 -9.30
CA ALA A 167 -2.41 -14.30 -10.72
C ALA A 167 -2.12 -15.79 -10.96
N ASP A 168 -1.59 -16.49 -9.95
CA ASP A 168 -1.14 -17.88 -10.03
C ASP A 168 -1.52 -18.60 -8.73
N PRO A 169 -2.27 -19.72 -8.78
CA PRO A 169 -2.64 -20.48 -7.58
C PRO A 169 -1.45 -21.16 -6.88
N ASP A 170 -0.33 -21.35 -7.59
CA ASP A 170 0.83 -22.10 -7.10
C ASP A 170 1.90 -21.20 -6.47
N VAL A 171 1.70 -19.88 -6.48
CA VAL A 171 2.62 -18.89 -5.89
C VAL A 171 2.07 -18.38 -4.55
N PRO A 172 2.81 -18.50 -3.43
CA PRO A 172 2.35 -17.96 -2.15
C PRO A 172 2.02 -16.46 -2.18
N PRO A 173 0.95 -16.02 -1.47
CA PRO A 173 0.02 -16.86 -0.71
C PRO A 173 -0.88 -17.69 -1.63
N THR A 174 -1.17 -18.94 -1.25
CA THR A 174 -1.89 -19.90 -2.12
C THR A 174 -3.41 -19.92 -1.90
N SER A 175 -3.90 -19.08 -0.99
CA SER A 175 -5.31 -18.97 -0.58
C SER A 175 -5.96 -17.74 -1.20
N GLY A 176 -7.14 -17.91 -1.81
CA GLY A 176 -7.89 -16.81 -2.42
C GLY A 176 -7.64 -16.58 -3.91
N TYR A 177 -6.95 -17.50 -4.60
CA TYR A 177 -6.91 -17.48 -6.07
C TYR A 177 -8.32 -17.70 -6.64
N ILE A 178 -8.72 -16.84 -7.57
CA ILE A 178 -10.02 -16.91 -8.23
C ILE A 178 -9.80 -17.32 -9.68
N PRO A 179 -10.29 -18.50 -10.11
CA PRO A 179 -10.25 -18.87 -11.51
C PRO A 179 -10.93 -17.79 -12.38
N PRO A 180 -10.35 -17.39 -13.52
CA PRO A 180 -10.91 -16.32 -14.35
C PRO A 180 -12.36 -16.56 -14.78
N ASP A 181 -12.75 -17.81 -15.01
CA ASP A 181 -14.12 -18.22 -15.36
C ASP A 181 -15.11 -18.07 -14.20
N VAL A 182 -14.65 -18.14 -12.95
CA VAL A 182 -15.48 -17.84 -11.77
C VAL A 182 -15.69 -16.33 -11.62
N PHE A 183 -14.67 -15.52 -11.92
CA PHE A 183 -14.71 -14.07 -11.73
C PHE A 183 -15.51 -13.32 -12.80
N ILE A 184 -15.45 -13.75 -14.07
CA ILE A 184 -16.10 -13.05 -15.20
C ILE A 184 -17.63 -13.22 -15.20
N ASN A 185 -18.17 -14.20 -14.48
CA ASN A 185 -19.59 -14.55 -14.50
C ASN A 185 -20.42 -13.89 -13.36
N GLN A 186 -19.97 -12.76 -12.84
CA GLN A 186 -20.65 -11.94 -11.81
C GLN A 186 -20.99 -10.56 -12.36
#